data_AF-A0A1G9XXU5-F1
#
_entry.id   AF-A0A1G9XXU5-F1
#
_cell.length_a   1.000
_cell.length_b   1.000
_cell.length_c   1.000
_cell.angle_alpha   90.00
_cell.angle_beta   90.00
_cell.angle_gamma   90.00
#
_symmetry.space_group_name_H-M   'P 1'
#
loop_
_entity.id
_entity.type
_entity.pdbx_description
1 polymer ?
#
loop_
_entity_poly.entity_id
_entity_poly.type
_entity_poly.pdbx_seq_one_letter_code
_entity_poly.pdbx_strand_id
1 'polypeptide(L)' 'MPAKKDPDASTSVPCFYGAELRYRREQAGLTLEQLAEGSFRGISFLSQIERGERGMPMDLAVHVDKRLGTDGSFPAAV' A
#
# COMPACT_ATOMS: atom_id res chain seq x y z
N MET A 1 14.05 -12.32 -14.27
CA MET A 1 13.15 -11.51 -13.41
C MET A 1 13.83 -10.16 -13.19
N PRO A 2 13.26 -9.01 -13.56
CA PRO A 2 13.97 -7.75 -13.37
C PRO A 2 14.08 -7.47 -11.87
N ALA A 3 15.24 -6.94 -11.47
CA ALA A 3 15.58 -6.62 -10.10
C ALA A 3 14.48 -5.78 -9.46
N LYS A 4 14.01 -6.22 -8.29
CA LYS A 4 13.13 -5.45 -7.43
C LYS A 4 13.93 -4.23 -7.01
N LYS A 5 13.81 -3.14 -7.75
CA LYS A 5 14.33 -1.85 -7.33
C LYS A 5 13.39 -1.44 -6.21
N ASP A 6 13.72 -1.85 -4.98
CA ASP A 6 13.04 -1.35 -3.80
C ASP A 6 13.03 0.17 -3.95
N PRO A 7 11.85 0.80 -4.04
CA PRO A 7 11.78 2.25 -4.11
C PRO A 7 12.46 2.74 -2.85
N ASP A 8 13.46 3.59 -3.01
CA ASP A 8 14.15 4.18 -1.88
C ASP A 8 13.09 4.90 -1.04
N ALA A 9 12.75 4.32 0.11
CA ALA A 9 11.65 4.76 0.96
C ALA A 9 11.87 6.17 1.53
N SER A 10 13.09 6.70 1.40
CA SER A 10 13.48 8.06 1.77
C SER A 10 13.33 9.09 0.64
N THR A 11 13.00 8.67 -0.59
CA THR A 11 12.94 9.58 -1.74
C THR A 11 11.68 10.46 -1.71
N SER A 12 10.55 9.92 -1.25
CA SER A 12 9.26 10.60 -1.28
C SER A 12 8.28 10.00 -0.26
N VAL A 13 7.40 10.85 0.30
CA VAL A 13 6.28 10.47 1.18
C VAL A 13 5.46 9.26 0.66
N PRO A 14 5.05 9.20 -0.63
CA PRO A 14 4.39 8.02 -1.19
C PRO A 14 5.25 6.74 -1.20
N CYS A 15 6.58 6.83 -1.36
CA CYS A 15 7.46 5.66 -1.27
C CYS A 15 7.52 5.11 0.16
N PHE A 16 7.58 5.99 1.16
CA PHE A 16 7.54 5.60 2.57
C PHE A 16 6.23 4.87 2.90
N TYR A 17 5.08 5.45 2.52
CA TYR A 17 3.78 4.81 2.75
C TYR A 17 3.60 3.52 1.96
N GLY A 18 4.17 3.43 0.76
CA GLY A 18 4.19 2.18 -0.01
C GLY A 18 4.95 1.06 0.71
N ALA A 19 6.15 1.36 1.21
CA ALA A 19 6.95 0.41 1.98
C ALA A 19 6.26 0.00 3.29
N GLU A 20 5.65 0.95 3.99
CA GLU A 20 4.95 0.69 5.24
C GLU A 20 3.67 -0.14 5.03
N LEU A 21 2.93 0.11 3.94
CA LEU A 21 1.79 -0.72 3.55
C LEU A 21 2.20 -2.17 3.34
N ARG A 22 3.29 -2.39 2.59
CA ARG A 22 3.83 -3.72 2.33
C ARG A 22 4.22 -4.41 3.64
N TYR A 23 4.92 -3.70 4.51
CA TYR A 23 5.34 -4.22 5.81
C TYR A 23 4.15 -4.65 6.66
N ARG A 24 3.12 -3.80 6.80
CA ARG A 24 1.91 -4.15 7.57
C ARG A 24 1.12 -5.29 6.94
N ARG A 25 1.02 -5.33 5.62
CA ARG A 25 0.39 -6.43 4.90
C ARG A 25 1.10 -7.75 5.17
N GLU A 26 2.43 -7.76 5.13
CA GLU A 26 3.25 -8.95 5.43
C GLU A 26 3.11 -9.36 6.91
N GLN A 27 3.06 -8.42 7.85
CA GLN A 27 2.79 -8.73 9.26
C GLN A 27 1.41 -9.34 9.49
N ALA A 28 0.39 -8.87 8.75
CA ALA A 28 -0.96 -9.42 8.80
C ALA A 28 -1.08 -10.78 8.08
N GLY A 29 -0.02 -11.25 7.40
CA GLY A 29 -0.03 -12.49 6.62
C GLY A 29 -0.92 -12.45 5.38
N LEU A 30 -1.27 -11.24 4.90
CA LEU A 30 -2.17 -11.05 3.77
C LEU A 30 -1.39 -11.02 2.45
N THR A 31 -1.95 -11.62 1.41
CA THR A 31 -1.45 -11.38 0.04
C THR A 31 -1.97 -10.06 -0.50
N LEU A 32 -1.35 -9.55 -1.57
CA LEU A 32 -1.85 -8.37 -2.29
C LEU A 32 -3.28 -8.58 -2.78
N GLU A 33 -3.63 -9.80 -3.18
CA GLU A 33 -4.97 -10.18 -3.64
C GLU A 33 -5.97 -10.10 -2.50
N GLN A 34 -5.64 -10.64 -1.33
CA GLN A 34 -6.51 -10.59 -0.15
C GLN A 34 -6.68 -9.15 0.39
N LEU A 35 -5.63 -8.33 0.30
CA LEU A 35 -5.73 -6.92 0.68
C LEU A 35 -6.52 -6.10 -0.36
N ALA A 36 -6.45 -6.46 -1.64
CA ALA A 36 -7.25 -5.85 -2.71
C ALA A 36 -8.70 -6.36 -2.73
N GLU A 37 -8.97 -7.49 -2.11
CA GLU A 37 -10.29 -8.12 -2.14
C GLU A 37 -11.35 -7.23 -1.49
N GLY A 38 -12.36 -6.86 -2.27
CA GLY A 38 -13.41 -5.92 -1.83
C GLY A 38 -12.97 -4.45 -1.84
N SER A 39 -11.74 -4.15 -2.24
CA SER A 39 -11.35 -2.80 -2.63
C SER A 39 -11.90 -2.49 -4.02
N PHE A 40 -12.26 -1.24 -4.27
CA PHE A 40 -12.64 -0.79 -5.61
C PHE A 40 -11.44 -0.79 -6.59
N ARG A 41 -10.22 -1.02 -6.08
CA ARG A 41 -8.97 -0.96 -6.82
C ARG A 41 -8.35 -2.34 -6.94
N GLY A 42 -7.91 -2.67 -8.15
CA GLY A 42 -7.27 -3.95 -8.43
C GLY A 42 -5.87 -4.10 -7.83
N ILE A 43 -5.39 -5.34 -7.81
CA ILE A 43 -4.08 -5.78 -7.31
C ILE A 43 -2.92 -4.96 -7.90
N SER A 44 -2.97 -4.67 -9.20
CA SER A 44 -1.93 -3.89 -9.90
C SER A 44 -1.82 -2.45 -9.40
N PHE A 45 -2.91 -1.87 -8.89
CA PHE A 45 -2.91 -0.52 -8.34
C PHE A 45 -2.27 -0.51 -6.95
N LEU A 46 -2.60 -1.49 -6.11
CA LEU A 46 -1.93 -1.74 -4.82
C LEU A 46 -0.43 -1.96 -5.00
N SER A 47 -0.02 -2.73 -6.00
CA SER A 47 1.41 -2.95 -6.30
C SER A 47 2.15 -1.65 -6.67
N GLN A 48 1.53 -0.76 -7.45
CA GLN A 48 2.11 0.55 -7.78
C GLN A 48 2.26 1.44 -6.53
N ILE A 49 1.32 1.35 -5.59
CA ILE A 49 1.40 2.09 -4.32
C ILE A 49 2.50 1.53 -3.42
N GLU A 50 2.57 0.19 -3.26
CA GLU A 50 3.68 -0.43 -2.51
C GLU A 50 5.05 -0.06 -3.09
N ARG A 51 5.09 0.25 -4.39
CA ARG A 51 6.28 0.70 -5.12
C ARG A 51 6.49 2.22 -5.10
N GLY A 52 5.64 2.98 -4.42
CA GLY A 52 5.72 4.45 -4.38
C GLY A 52 5.51 5.15 -5.73
N GLU A 53 5.06 4.43 -6.76
CA GLU A 53 4.79 4.97 -8.10
C GLU A 53 3.49 5.79 -8.12
N ARG A 54 2.60 5.55 -7.16
CA ARG A 54 1.37 6.32 -6.95
C ARG A 54 1.15 6.65 -5.49
N GLY A 55 0.53 7.81 -5.25
CA GLY A 55 -0.01 8.16 -3.94
C GLY A 55 -1.19 7.28 -3.56
N MET A 56 -1.34 7.02 -2.27
CA MET A 56 -2.46 6.27 -1.74
C MET A 56 -3.72 7.14 -1.70
N PRO A 57 -4.76 6.82 -2.48
CA PRO A 57 -6.01 7.57 -2.45
C PRO A 57 -6.81 7.23 -1.17
N MET A 58 -7.61 8.18 -0.71
CA MET A 58 -8.41 8.06 0.52
C MET A 58 -9.25 6.78 0.60
N ASP A 59 -9.92 6.42 -0.50
CA ASP A 59 -10.76 5.21 -0.56
C ASP A 59 -9.97 3.93 -0.27
N LEU A 60 -8.74 3.84 -0.82
CA LEU A 60 -7.87 2.70 -0.55
C LEU A 60 -7.32 2.78 0.87
N ALA A 61 -6.91 3.96 1.35
CA ALA A 61 -6.41 4.16 2.71
C ALA A 61 -7.44 3.66 3.74
N VAL A 62 -8.71 4.06 3.62
CA VAL A 62 -9.80 3.58 4.48
C VAL A 62 -10.01 2.07 4.37
N HIS A 63 -9.88 1.50 3.16
CA HIS A 63 -10.01 0.06 2.97
C HIS A 63 -8.88 -0.72 3.65
N VAL A 64 -7.62 -0.35 3.40
CA VAL A 64 -6.46 -1.03 4.01
C VAL A 64 -6.44 -0.81 5.51
N ASP A 65 -6.91 0.34 5.99
CA ASP A 65 -7.02 0.62 7.42
C ASP A 65 -8.00 -0.31 8.13
N LYS A 66 -9.18 -0.53 7.53
CA LYS A 66 -10.16 -1.50 8.03
C LYS A 66 -9.65 -2.94 7.97
N ARG A 67 -8.88 -3.30 6.95
CA ARG A 67 -8.35 -4.66 6.76
C ARG A 67 -7.16 -4.96 7.68
N LEU A 68 -6.29 -3.98 7.90
CA LEU A 68 -5.06 -4.11 8.70
C LEU A 68 -5.25 -3.66 10.15
N GLY A 69 -6.36 -2.99 10.47
CA GLY A 69 -6.63 -2.47 11.81
C GLY A 69 -5.70 -1.33 12.21
N THR A 70 -5.33 -0.45 11.26
CA THR A 70 -4.32 0.59 11.48
C THR A 70 -4.84 1.93 12.03
N ASP A 71 -6.14 2.02 12.35
CA ASP A 71 -6.81 3.17 12.98
C ASP A 71 -6.40 4.54 12.39
N GLY A 72 -6.35 4.63 11.07
CA GLY A 72 -6.08 5.86 10.31
C GLY A 72 -4.59 6.20 10.15
N SER A 73 -3.68 5.24 10.31
CA SER A 73 -2.23 5.49 10.16
C SER A 73 -1.80 5.86 8.73
N PHE A 74 -2.63 5.60 7.72
CA PHE A 74 -2.33 5.93 6.32
C PHE A 74 -3.01 7.25 5.92
N PRO A 75 -2.25 8.31 5.58
CA PRO A 75 -2.85 9.53 5.08
C PRO A 75 -3.36 9.31 3.66
N ALA A 76 -4.53 9.88 3.39
CA ALA A 76 -4.99 10.07 2.03
C ALA A 76 -4.07 11.09 1.35
N ALA A 77 -3.32 10.65 0.34
CA ALA A 77 -2.63 11.58 -0.54
C ALA A 77 -3.68 12.22 -1.47
N VAL A 78 -3.85 13.54 -1.35
CA VAL A 78 -4.68 14.38 -2.23
C VAL A 78 -3.96 14.66 -3.53
#